data_AF-S0G4N4-F1
#
_entry.id   AF-S0G4N4-F1
#
_cell.length_a   1.000
_cell.length_b   1.000
_cell.length_c   1.000
_cell.angle_alpha   90.00
_cell.angle_beta   90.00
_cell.angle_gamma   90.00
#
_symmetry.space_group_name_H-M   'P 1'
#
loop_
_entity.id
_entity.type
_entity.pdbx_description
1 polymer ?
#
loop_
_entity_poly.entity_id
_entity_poly.type
_entity_poly.pdbx_seq_one_letter_code
_entity_poly.pdbx_strand_id
1 'polypeptide(L)'
;MGSSVTATCPCGQNTEIMIGGGMNNFMTTCYFPCFCGNCNAVVEANLLDRQMTCPHCKTNKIIPYDDPTLAGETGKNVVIRWNVEKQLGRDLILTDGNYRCPQCDQMTLRFMIGYLLWD
;
A
#
# COMPACT_ATOMS: atom_id res chain seq x y z
N MET A 1 1.16 11.59 -12.25
CA MET A 1 0.07 10.63 -12.52
C MET A 1 0.23 9.52 -11.51
N GLY A 2 -0.78 9.35 -10.68
CA GLY A 2 -0.87 8.21 -9.78
C GLY A 2 -1.04 6.91 -10.57
N SER A 3 -0.75 5.81 -9.91
CA SER A 3 -0.90 4.45 -10.45
C SER A 3 -1.80 3.65 -9.51
N SER A 4 -2.04 2.37 -9.82
CA SER A 4 -2.69 1.44 -8.92
C SER A 4 -1.91 0.14 -8.79
N VAL A 5 -2.18 -0.58 -7.72
CA VAL A 5 -1.76 -1.97 -7.52
C VAL A 5 -2.95 -2.80 -7.09
N THR A 6 -2.95 -4.07 -7.49
CA THR A 6 -3.93 -5.04 -7.01
C THR A 6 -3.28 -5.93 -5.96
N ALA A 7 -3.85 -5.95 -4.76
CA ALA A 7 -3.48 -6.81 -3.66
C ALA A 7 -4.32 -8.10 -3.73
N THR A 8 -3.69 -9.25 -3.99
CA THR A 8 -4.36 -10.54 -4.11
C THR A 8 -3.82 -11.58 -3.14
N CYS A 9 -4.69 -12.43 -2.61
CA CYS A 9 -4.33 -13.55 -1.74
C CYS A 9 -5.17 -14.79 -2.08
N PRO A 10 -4.62 -16.03 -1.97
CA PRO A 10 -5.39 -17.26 -2.12
C PRO A 10 -6.61 -17.39 -1.19
N CYS A 11 -6.67 -16.65 -0.07
CA CYS A 11 -7.82 -16.66 0.82
C CYS A 11 -9.05 -15.90 0.28
N GLY A 12 -8.93 -15.23 -0.88
CA GLY A 12 -10.01 -14.46 -1.51
C GLY A 12 -9.83 -12.94 -1.44
N GLN A 13 -8.78 -12.43 -0.78
CA GLN A 13 -8.44 -11.00 -0.85
C GLN A 13 -8.18 -10.63 -2.31
N ASN A 14 -8.89 -9.61 -2.80
CA ASN A 14 -8.66 -9.00 -4.10
C ASN A 14 -9.10 -7.53 -4.01
N THR A 15 -8.15 -6.61 -3.95
CA THR A 15 -8.45 -5.17 -3.79
C THR A 15 -7.48 -4.35 -4.62
N GLU A 16 -8.02 -3.46 -5.45
CA GLU A 16 -7.24 -2.47 -6.18
C GLU A 16 -7.07 -1.22 -5.33
N ILE A 17 -5.85 -0.67 -5.30
CA ILE A 17 -5.42 0.39 -4.38
C ILE A 17 -4.63 1.41 -5.17
N MET A 18 -4.91 2.69 -4.95
CA MET A 18 -4.17 3.78 -5.56
C MET A 18 -2.81 3.97 -4.92
N ILE A 19 -1.83 4.26 -5.77
CA ILE A 19 -0.47 4.58 -5.40
C ILE A 19 -0.16 6.02 -5.80
N GLY A 20 0.37 6.77 -4.84
CA GLY A 20 0.89 8.10 -5.05
C GLY A 20 -0.18 9.18 -5.03
N GLY A 21 0.08 10.24 -5.79
CA GLY A 21 -0.83 11.37 -5.95
C GLY A 21 -0.89 11.79 -7.42
N GLY A 22 -1.96 12.51 -7.77
CA GLY A 22 -2.11 13.16 -9.05
C GLY A 22 -1.19 14.35 -9.23
N MET A 23 -1.10 14.87 -10.45
CA MET A 23 -0.29 16.04 -10.81
C MET A 23 -0.64 17.27 -9.97
N ASN A 24 -1.91 17.40 -9.54
CA ASN A 24 -2.37 18.56 -8.79
C ASN A 24 -2.18 18.43 -7.27
N ASN A 25 -1.99 17.22 -6.74
CA ASN A 25 -1.98 16.96 -5.29
C ASN A 25 -0.81 16.10 -4.79
N PHE A 26 0.18 15.75 -5.62
CA PHE A 26 1.33 14.92 -5.22
C PHE A 26 2.15 15.47 -4.04
N MET A 27 2.03 16.76 -3.73
CA MET A 27 2.67 17.39 -2.57
C MET A 27 1.92 17.14 -1.26
N THR A 28 0.62 16.82 -1.33
CA THR A 28 -0.28 16.65 -0.17
C THR A 28 -0.88 15.25 -0.10
N THR A 29 -0.81 14.49 -1.19
CA THR A 29 -1.43 13.17 -1.35
C THR A 29 -0.39 12.16 -1.81
N CYS A 30 -0.23 11.09 -1.03
CA CYS A 30 0.45 9.87 -1.40
C CYS A 30 -0.36 8.69 -0.88
N TYR A 31 -1.31 8.21 -1.67
CA TYR A 31 -2.01 6.97 -1.37
C TYR A 31 -1.06 5.78 -1.44
N PHE A 32 -1.24 4.85 -0.52
CA PHE A 32 -0.46 3.64 -0.45
C PHE A 32 -1.24 2.54 0.28
N PRO A 33 -1.05 1.25 -0.09
CA PRO A 33 -1.64 0.15 0.65
C PRO A 33 -1.09 0.09 2.07
N CYS A 34 -2.00 0.00 3.03
CA CYS A 34 -1.70 -0.15 4.44
C CYS A 34 -2.45 -1.34 5.03
N PHE A 35 -1.80 -2.05 5.94
CA PHE A 35 -2.41 -3.04 6.81
C PHE A 35 -3.16 -2.32 7.93
N CYS A 36 -4.45 -2.60 8.09
CA CYS A 36 -5.24 -2.16 9.24
C CYS A 36 -5.59 -3.36 10.12
N GLY A 37 -4.94 -3.48 11.29
CA GLY A 37 -5.19 -4.58 12.23
C GLY A 37 -6.57 -4.53 12.90
N ASN A 38 -7.27 -3.40 12.86
CA ASN A 38 -8.63 -3.30 13.39
C ASN A 38 -9.69 -3.73 12.36
N CYS A 39 -9.44 -3.44 11.07
CA CYS A 39 -10.33 -3.84 9.99
C CYS A 39 -10.01 -5.24 9.46
N ASN A 40 -8.84 -5.79 9.78
CA ASN A 40 -8.29 -6.99 9.13
C ASN A 40 -8.40 -6.88 7.59
N ALA A 41 -8.02 -5.70 7.08
CA ALA A 41 -8.13 -5.36 5.66
C ALA A 41 -6.90 -4.61 5.15
N VAL A 42 -6.65 -4.74 3.86
CA VAL A 42 -5.76 -3.86 3.11
C VAL A 42 -6.56 -2.59 2.82
N VAL A 43 -6.05 -1.44 3.25
CA VAL A 43 -6.73 -0.14 3.11
C VAL A 43 -5.84 0.83 2.37
N GLU A 44 -6.47 1.71 1.60
CA GLU A 44 -5.80 2.86 1.00
C GLU A 44 -5.70 3.98 2.03
N ALA A 45 -4.48 4.46 2.32
CA ALA A 45 -4.28 5.59 3.21
C ALA A 45 -3.31 6.59 2.61
N ASN A 46 -3.53 7.87 2.90
CA ASN A 46 -2.61 8.94 2.52
C ASN A 46 -1.44 8.98 3.52
N LEU A 47 -0.24 8.63 3.07
CA LEU A 47 0.96 8.66 3.91
C LEU A 47 1.46 10.07 4.21
N LEU A 48 1.02 11.09 3.45
CA LEU A 48 1.37 12.50 3.70
C LEU A 48 0.41 13.18 4.68
N ASP A 49 -0.68 12.51 5.08
CA ASP A 49 -1.57 13.06 6.09
C ASP A 49 -0.86 13.14 7.45
N ARG A 50 -1.06 14.26 8.15
CA ARG A 50 -0.51 14.48 9.50
C ARG A 50 -0.88 13.37 10.49
N GLN A 51 -2.05 12.76 10.29
CA GLN A 51 -2.49 11.59 11.03
C GLN A 51 -2.88 10.50 10.02
N MET A 52 -1.94 9.61 9.75
CA MET A 52 -2.17 8.41 8.95
C MET A 52 -3.24 7.55 9.66
N THR A 53 -4.45 7.52 9.11
CA THR A 53 -5.59 6.81 9.71
C THR A 53 -6.26 5.89 8.70
N CYS A 54 -6.82 4.79 9.21
CA CYS A 54 -7.66 3.91 8.41
C CYS A 54 -8.90 4.69 7.93
N PRO A 55 -9.22 4.70 6.63
CA PRO A 55 -10.40 5.41 6.12
C PRO A 55 -11.71 4.84 6.68
N HIS A 56 -11.74 3.55 7.03
CA HIS A 56 -12.93 2.85 7.51
C HIS A 56 -13.16 2.97 9.02
N CYS A 57 -12.16 2.62 9.85
CA CYS A 57 -12.33 2.60 11.32
C CYS A 57 -11.67 3.78 12.05
N LYS A 58 -11.01 4.70 11.33
CA LYS A 58 -10.34 5.90 11.86
C LYS A 58 -9.22 5.63 12.87
N THR A 59 -8.80 4.38 13.06
CA THR A 59 -7.62 4.05 13.86
C THR A 59 -6.37 4.60 13.21
N ASN A 60 -5.40 5.03 14.02
CA ASN A 60 -4.05 5.38 13.57
C ASN A 60 -3.08 4.20 13.59
N LYS A 61 -3.54 3.01 14.00
CA LYS A 61 -2.75 1.77 14.02
C LYS A 61 -2.80 1.08 12.67
N ILE A 62 -2.31 1.77 11.64
CA ILE A 62 -2.12 1.21 10.30
C ILE A 62 -0.63 1.19 9.96
N ILE A 63 -0.22 0.18 9.20
CA ILE A 63 1.19 -0.06 8.84
C ILE A 63 1.26 -0.12 7.31
N PRO A 64 2.06 0.74 6.64
CA PRO A 64 2.20 0.68 5.19
C PRO A 64 2.92 -0.60 4.76
N TYR A 65 2.57 -1.16 3.60
CA TYR A 65 3.14 -2.44 3.12
C TYR A 65 4.60 -2.36 2.66
N ASP A 66 5.22 -1.19 2.69
CA ASP A 66 6.65 -1.02 2.51
C ASP A 66 7.44 -1.18 3.84
N ASP A 67 6.73 -1.39 4.96
CA ASP A 67 7.32 -1.77 6.23
C ASP A 67 7.82 -3.24 6.19
N PRO A 68 9.09 -3.49 6.57
CA PRO A 68 9.67 -4.84 6.56
C PRO A 68 8.93 -5.88 7.42
N THR A 69 8.18 -5.45 8.43
CA THR A 69 7.42 -6.36 9.31
C THR A 69 6.23 -7.04 8.62
N LEU A 70 5.78 -6.48 7.48
CA LEU A 70 4.71 -7.04 6.66
C LEU A 70 5.24 -7.81 5.45
N ALA A 71 6.55 -7.72 5.18
CA ALA A 71 7.20 -8.42 4.08
C ALA A 71 7.64 -9.82 4.52
N GLY A 72 7.33 -10.82 3.71
CA GLY A 72 7.84 -12.19 3.82
C GLY A 72 9.02 -12.39 2.88
N GLU A 73 8.87 -13.32 1.93
CA GLU A 73 9.87 -13.54 0.89
C GLU A 73 9.98 -12.29 -0.01
N THR A 74 11.20 -11.79 -0.14
CA THR A 74 11.48 -10.63 -1.00
C THR A 74 11.29 -10.97 -2.47
N GLY A 75 10.50 -10.15 -3.17
CA GLY A 75 10.33 -10.27 -4.61
C GLY A 75 11.62 -9.97 -5.37
N LYS A 76 11.74 -10.51 -6.58
CA LYS A 76 12.87 -10.22 -7.48
C LYS A 76 12.63 -8.96 -8.30
N ASN A 77 11.36 -8.60 -8.51
CA ASN A 77 10.95 -7.49 -9.34
C ASN A 77 10.23 -6.43 -8.50
N VAL A 78 10.51 -5.17 -8.80
CA VAL A 78 9.76 -4.04 -8.24
C VAL A 78 8.45 -3.94 -9.01
N VAL A 79 7.33 -4.03 -8.30
CA VAL A 79 5.97 -3.85 -8.83
C VAL A 79 5.67 -2.37 -8.96
N ILE A 80 5.98 -1.60 -7.91
CA ILE A 80 5.91 -0.15 -7.97
C ILE A 80 6.98 0.47 -7.09
N ARG A 81 7.53 1.58 -7.57
CA ARG A 81 8.38 2.49 -6.80
C ARG A 81 7.80 3.88 -6.91
N TRP A 82 7.53 4.49 -5.77
CA TRP A 82 7.04 5.87 -5.70
C TRP A 82 8.06 6.73 -4.95
N ASN A 83 8.63 7.71 -5.67
CA ASN A 83 9.61 8.61 -5.09
C ASN A 83 8.92 9.71 -4.29
N VAL A 84 8.99 9.60 -2.97
CA VAL A 84 8.46 10.57 -2.01
C VAL A 84 9.52 10.91 -0.96
N GLU A 85 10.80 10.80 -1.34
CA GLU A 85 11.93 11.10 -0.47
C GLU A 85 11.85 12.53 0.10
N LYS A 86 11.40 13.51 -0.70
CA LYS A 86 11.26 14.89 -0.24
C LYS A 86 10.20 15.07 0.85
N GLN A 87 9.17 14.21 0.86
CA GLN A 87 8.03 14.32 1.77
C GLN A 87 8.14 13.36 2.98
N LEU A 88 8.65 12.15 2.76
CA LEU A 88 8.73 11.08 3.77
C LEU A 88 10.16 10.66 4.15
N GLY A 89 11.19 11.21 3.49
CA GLY A 89 12.59 10.83 3.73
C GLY A 89 12.96 9.42 3.23
N ARG A 90 12.08 8.78 2.46
CA ARG A 90 12.27 7.44 1.89
C ARG A 90 11.44 7.25 0.62
N ASP A 91 11.83 6.28 -0.20
CA ASP A 91 11.00 5.78 -1.30
C ASP A 91 10.02 4.72 -0.80
N LEU A 92 8.84 4.67 -1.41
CA LEU A 92 7.89 3.58 -1.18
C LEU A 92 8.09 2.53 -2.26
N ILE A 93 8.31 1.27 -1.86
CA ILE A 93 8.62 0.18 -2.79
C ILE A 93 7.72 -1.01 -2.45
N LEU A 94 7.04 -1.53 -3.47
CA LEU A 94 6.43 -2.86 -3.45
C LEU A 94 7.10 -3.75 -4.49
N THR A 95 7.25 -5.02 -4.14
CA THR A 95 7.85 -6.05 -4.99
C THR A 95 6.82 -7.13 -5.32
N ASP A 96 7.17 -8.03 -6.22
CA ASP A 96 6.37 -9.22 -6.56
C ASP A 96 6.47 -10.36 -5.53
N GLY A 97 7.05 -10.07 -4.37
CA GLY A 97 7.21 -10.97 -3.24
C GLY A 97 5.91 -11.23 -2.48
N ASN A 98 6.07 -11.81 -1.30
CA ASN A 98 4.96 -12.19 -0.43
C ASN A 98 4.85 -11.23 0.75
N TYR A 99 3.62 -10.93 1.13
CA TYR A 99 3.28 -10.01 2.20
C TYR A 99 2.25 -10.65 3.13
N ARG A 100 2.15 -10.12 4.35
CA ARG A 100 1.15 -10.55 5.33
C ARG A 100 -0.24 -10.19 4.83
N CYS A 101 -1.09 -11.19 4.62
CA CYS A 101 -2.49 -10.97 4.30
C CYS A 101 -3.28 -10.64 5.57
N PRO A 102 -4.10 -9.59 5.59
CA PRO A 102 -4.85 -9.23 6.79
C PRO A 102 -6.07 -10.12 7.03
N GLN A 103 -6.55 -10.84 6.01
CA GLN A 103 -7.71 -11.73 6.14
C GLN A 103 -7.37 -13.11 6.69
N CYS A 104 -6.27 -13.73 6.23
CA CYS A 104 -5.87 -15.08 6.66
C CYS A 104 -4.62 -15.11 7.54
N ASP A 105 -4.00 -13.95 7.77
CA ASP A 105 -2.77 -13.79 8.55
C ASP A 105 -1.53 -14.52 8.00
N GLN A 106 -1.61 -15.04 6.78
CA GLN A 106 -0.50 -15.76 6.12
C GLN A 106 0.35 -14.82 5.26
N MET A 107 1.62 -15.16 5.07
CA MET A 107 2.55 -14.50 4.15
C MET A 107 2.30 -14.94 2.70
N THR A 108 1.09 -14.70 2.20
CA THR A 108 0.64 -15.13 0.86
C THR A 108 -0.02 -14.02 0.05
N LEU A 109 -0.10 -12.79 0.60
CA LEU A 109 -0.58 -11.64 -0.14
C LEU A 109 0.49 -11.24 -1.17
N ARG A 110 0.08 -10.94 -2.40
CA ARG A 110 0.96 -10.47 -3.46
C ARG A 110 0.40 -9.18 -4.05
N PHE A 111 1.30 -8.29 -4.44
CA PHE A 111 0.95 -7.10 -5.20
C PHE A 111 1.28 -7.30 -6.66
N MET A 112 0.39 -6.83 -7.53
CA MET A 112 0.60 -6.76 -8.97
C MET A 112 0.30 -5.35 -9.43
N ILE A 113 0.91 -4.93 -10.54
CA ILE A 113 0.59 -3.63 -11.11
C ILE A 113 -0.89 -3.62 -11.53
N GLY A 114 -1.61 -2.59 -11.11
CA GLY A 114 -2.99 -2.39 -11.50
C GLY A 114 -3.07 -1.72 -12.86
N TYR A 115 -4.30 -1.55 -13.36
CA TYR A 115 -4.55 -0.99 -14.69
C TYR A 115 -5.02 0.47 -14.62
N LEU A 116 -5.25 1.00 -13.43
CA LEU A 116 -5.72 2.37 -13.25
C LEU A 116 -4.56 3.36 -13.20
N LEU A 117 -4.65 4.37 -14.06
CA LEU A 117 -3.90 5.60 -13.96
C LEU A 117 -4.86 6.69 -13.51
N TRP A 118 -4.44 7.53 -12.58
CA TRP A 118 -5.30 8.57 -12.04
C TRP A 118 -4.56 9.87 -11.79
N ASP A 119 -5.34 10.93 -11.71
CA ASP A 119 -4.90 12.32 -11.53
C ASP A 119 -5.80 13.02 -10.51
#